data_AF-A0A5C8JAB7-F1
#
_entry.id   AF-A0A5C8JAB7-F1
#
_cell.length_a   1.000
_cell.length_b   1.000
_cell.length_c   1.000
_cell.angle_alpha   90.00
_cell.angle_beta   90.00
_cell.angle_gamma   90.00
#
_symmetry.space_group_name_H-M   'P 1'
#
loop_
_entity.id
_entity.type
_entity.pdbx_description
1 polymer ?
#
loop_
_entity_poly.entity_id
_entity_poly.type
_entity_poly.pdbx_seq_one_letter_code
_entity_poly.pdbx_strand_id
1 'polypeptide(L)'
;MPDWAALNTLLGDFAWGLDTKDPDAVLACYWPGARYSVQAADGTLYGPHEGHDAIRAHFGGTIGRQTDTRRHVITNVRVASVAGAASTVAAYLTLMVTVDGVLRPRCTGTYRFVVREEGGELRFDESSVTLDGAF
;
A
#
# COMPACT_ATOMS: atom_id res chain seq x y z
N MET A 1 9.38 14.39 11.41
CA MET A 1 9.69 13.62 10.19
C MET A 1 9.84 12.17 10.65
N PRO A 2 9.27 11.18 9.94
CA PRO A 2 9.36 9.79 10.38
C PRO A 2 10.81 9.31 10.29
N ASP A 3 11.18 8.35 11.15
CA ASP A 3 12.44 7.65 10.98
C ASP A 3 12.47 6.93 9.62
N TRP A 4 13.57 7.11 8.89
CA TRP A 4 13.66 6.65 7.51
C TRP A 4 13.77 5.11 7.41
N ALA A 5 14.46 4.48 8.37
CA ALA A 5 14.60 3.02 8.38
C ALA A 5 13.26 2.36 8.74
N ALA A 6 12.55 2.89 9.74
CA ALA A 6 11.21 2.44 10.10
C ALA A 6 10.22 2.62 8.93
N LEU A 7 10.26 3.77 8.23
CA LEU A 7 9.42 4.01 7.07
C LEU A 7 9.68 3.01 5.94
N ASN A 8 10.95 2.76 5.59
CA ASN A 8 11.27 1.81 4.54
C ASN A 8 10.93 0.37 4.93
N THR A 9 11.07 0.02 6.21
CA THR A 9 10.63 -1.28 6.74
C THR A 9 9.12 -1.43 6.58
N LEU A 10 8.33 -0.44 7.02
CA LEU A 10 6.88 -0.44 6.89
C LEU A 10 6.41 -0.59 5.43
N LEU A 11 7.02 0.16 4.49
CA LEU A 11 6.70 0.07 3.07
C LEU A 11 7.12 -1.29 2.47
N GLY A 12 8.26 -1.82 2.90
CA GLY A 12 8.77 -3.13 2.51
C GLY A 12 7.86 -4.26 2.98
N ASP A 13 7.45 -4.24 4.24
CA ASP A 13 6.55 -5.24 4.83
C ASP A 13 5.18 -5.21 4.14
N PHE A 14 4.66 -4.02 3.83
CA PHE A 14 3.42 -3.86 3.08
C PHE A 14 3.51 -4.48 1.68
N ALA A 15 4.56 -4.15 0.92
CA ALA A 15 4.80 -4.71 -0.40
C ALA A 15 4.99 -6.24 -0.35
N TRP A 16 5.75 -6.72 0.64
CA TRP A 16 6.02 -8.14 0.86
C TRP A 16 4.74 -8.91 1.18
N GLY A 17 3.89 -8.41 2.09
CA GLY A 17 2.62 -9.03 2.42
C GLY A 17 1.70 -9.17 1.20
N LEU A 18 1.63 -8.12 0.36
CA LEU A 18 0.89 -8.18 -0.90
C LEU A 18 1.46 -9.24 -1.85
N ASP A 19 2.78 -9.28 -2.02
CA ASP A 19 3.46 -10.17 -2.97
C ASP A 19 3.47 -11.64 -2.51
N THR A 20 3.46 -11.89 -1.20
CA THR A 20 3.40 -13.22 -0.60
C THR A 20 1.99 -13.70 -0.30
N LYS A 21 0.98 -12.90 -0.64
CA LYS A 21 -0.44 -13.23 -0.49
C LYS A 21 -0.85 -13.43 0.98
N ASP A 22 -0.25 -12.64 1.88
CA ASP A 22 -0.51 -12.65 3.31
C ASP A 22 -1.31 -11.39 3.72
N PRO A 23 -2.65 -11.47 3.80
CA PRO A 23 -3.48 -10.33 4.17
C PRO A 23 -3.28 -9.90 5.62
N ASP A 24 -2.82 -10.76 6.51
CA ASP A 24 -2.57 -10.40 7.91
C ASP A 24 -1.25 -9.63 8.06
N ALA A 25 -0.22 -9.99 7.29
CA ALA A 25 1.00 -9.18 7.17
C ALA A 25 0.70 -7.77 6.62
N VAL A 26 -0.16 -7.69 5.60
CA VAL A 26 -0.62 -6.38 5.08
C VAL A 26 -1.36 -5.60 6.16
N LEU A 27 -2.24 -6.26 6.92
CA LEU A 27 -3.04 -5.62 7.96
C LEU A 27 -2.19 -5.11 9.14
N ALA A 28 -1.11 -5.80 9.47
CA ALA A 28 -0.18 -5.41 10.53
C ALA A 28 0.46 -4.02 10.27
N CYS A 29 0.57 -3.62 9.00
CA CYS A 29 1.06 -2.30 8.61
C CYS A 29 0.08 -1.14 8.92
N TYR A 30 -1.17 -1.42 9.32
CA TYR A 30 -2.20 -0.41 9.56
C TYR A 30 -2.53 -0.26 11.05
N TRP A 31 -2.85 0.96 11.47
CA TRP A 31 -3.55 1.18 12.74
C TRP A 31 -4.99 0.63 12.68
N PRO A 32 -5.60 0.24 13.82
CA PRO A 32 -6.93 -0.40 13.83
C PRO A 32 -8.04 0.39 13.13
N GLY A 33 -8.00 1.73 13.21
CA GLY A 33 -8.97 2.65 12.60
C GLY A 33 -8.52 3.23 11.25
N ALA A 34 -7.47 2.66 10.63
CA ALA A 34 -6.89 3.23 9.42
C ALA A 34 -7.83 3.11 8.21
N ARG A 35 -7.48 3.82 7.14
CA ARG A 35 -8.25 3.86 5.90
C ARG A 35 -7.43 3.42 4.69
N TYR A 36 -8.07 2.73 3.76
CA TYR A 36 -7.49 2.38 2.46
C TYR A 36 -8.39 2.79 1.31
N SER A 37 -7.81 3.31 0.21
CA SER A 37 -8.56 3.56 -1.03
C SER A 37 -7.73 3.32 -2.30
N VAL A 38 -8.43 3.05 -3.40
CA VAL A 38 -7.86 2.94 -4.75
C VAL A 38 -8.61 3.91 -5.64
N GLN A 39 -7.88 4.78 -6.33
CA GLN A 39 -8.43 5.57 -7.43
C GLN A 39 -7.96 4.97 -8.76
N ALA A 40 -8.91 4.50 -9.57
CA ALA A 40 -8.63 4.02 -10.91
C ALA A 40 -8.37 5.18 -11.88
N ALA A 41 -7.78 4.86 -13.04
CA ALA A 41 -7.41 5.84 -14.06
C ALA A 41 -8.60 6.62 -14.65
N ASP A 42 -9.81 6.06 -14.58
CA ASP A 42 -11.06 6.72 -14.98
C ASP A 42 -11.61 7.68 -13.89
N GLY A 43 -10.92 7.80 -12.76
CA GLY A 43 -11.32 8.60 -11.61
C GLY A 43 -12.23 7.86 -10.62
N THR A 44 -12.64 6.63 -10.91
CA THR A 44 -13.48 5.82 -10.01
C THR A 44 -12.74 5.56 -8.70
N LEU A 45 -13.38 5.89 -7.59
CA LEU A 45 -12.86 5.66 -6.25
C LEU A 45 -13.44 4.37 -5.66
N TYR A 46 -12.56 3.47 -5.26
CA TYR A 46 -12.88 2.27 -4.49
C TYR A 46 -12.45 2.49 -3.04
N GLY A 47 -13.40 2.40 -2.11
CA GLY A 47 -13.23 2.78 -0.71
C GLY A 47 -13.90 4.12 -0.37
N PRO A 48 -13.54 4.76 0.76
CA PRO A 48 -12.55 4.29 1.72
C PRO A 48 -13.00 3.00 2.41
N HIS A 49 -12.09 2.04 2.54
CA HIS A 49 -12.23 0.90 3.42
C HIS A 49 -11.76 1.33 4.81
N GLU A 50 -12.68 1.43 5.77
CA GLU A 50 -12.40 1.94 7.11
C GLU A 50 -12.24 0.81 8.11
N GLY A 51 -11.12 0.82 8.82
CA GLY A 51 -10.80 -0.14 9.86
C GLY A 51 -10.31 -1.48 9.32
N HIS A 52 -9.74 -2.26 10.25
CA HIS A 52 -9.07 -3.52 9.91
C HIS A 52 -9.96 -4.53 9.18
N ASP A 53 -11.23 -4.67 9.57
CA ASP A 53 -12.12 -5.65 8.93
C ASP A 53 -12.39 -5.32 7.46
N ALA A 54 -12.65 -4.04 7.14
CA ALA A 54 -12.88 -3.61 5.77
C ALA A 54 -11.61 -3.71 4.92
N ILE A 55 -10.46 -3.35 5.49
CA ILE A 55 -9.15 -3.45 4.84
C ILE A 55 -8.79 -4.92 4.57
N ARG A 56 -8.96 -5.80 5.56
CA ARG A 56 -8.74 -7.25 5.41
C ARG A 56 -9.65 -7.84 4.35
N ALA A 57 -10.94 -7.48 4.35
CA ALA A 57 -11.88 -7.97 3.34
C ALA A 57 -11.47 -7.53 1.92
N HIS A 58 -11.04 -6.28 1.75
CA HIS A 58 -10.51 -5.79 0.47
C HIS A 58 -9.29 -6.61 0.03
N PHE A 59 -8.24 -6.67 0.86
CA PHE A 59 -6.99 -7.34 0.47
C PHE A 59 -7.18 -8.84 0.32
N GLY A 60 -7.94 -9.50 1.20
CA GLY A 60 -8.26 -10.92 1.10
C GLY A 60 -9.01 -11.27 -0.20
N GLY A 61 -10.00 -10.46 -0.59
CA GLY A 61 -10.70 -10.63 -1.87
C GLY A 61 -9.80 -10.37 -3.08
N THR A 62 -8.91 -9.37 -3.01
CA THR A 62 -7.98 -9.05 -4.09
C THR A 62 -6.90 -10.12 -4.25
N ILE A 63 -6.22 -10.49 -3.17
CA ILE A 63 -5.16 -11.49 -3.12
C ILE A 63 -5.70 -12.88 -3.47
N GLY A 64 -6.85 -13.28 -2.92
CA GLY A 64 -7.42 -14.62 -3.12
C GLY A 64 -7.80 -14.94 -4.58
N ARG A 65 -7.93 -13.91 -5.43
CA ARG A 65 -8.21 -14.06 -6.87
C ARG A 65 -6.95 -14.08 -7.73
N GLN A 66 -5.77 -13.82 -7.15
CA GLN A 66 -4.52 -13.70 -7.90
C GLN A 66 -3.85 -15.06 -8.06
N THR A 67 -3.61 -15.47 -9.30
CA THR A 67 -2.86 -16.68 -9.64
C THR A 67 -1.43 -16.39 -10.09
N ASP A 68 -1.12 -15.12 -10.36
CA ASP A 68 0.19 -14.64 -10.78
C ASP A 68 1.17 -14.51 -9.59
N THR A 69 2.46 -14.31 -9.92
CA THR A 69 3.48 -13.85 -8.97
C THR A 69 3.70 -12.36 -9.18
N ARG A 70 3.66 -11.58 -8.09
CA ARG A 70 3.76 -10.12 -8.14
C ARG A 70 5.04 -9.60 -7.49
N ARG A 71 5.51 -8.44 -7.95
CA ARG A 71 6.53 -7.63 -7.28
C ARG A 71 6.07 -6.19 -7.23
N HIS A 72 5.70 -5.73 -6.03
CA HIS A 72 5.46 -4.33 -5.75
C HIS A 72 6.80 -3.61 -5.61
N VAL A 73 7.11 -2.75 -6.57
CA VAL A 73 8.33 -1.95 -6.57
C VAL A 73 7.94 -0.52 -6.19
N ILE A 74 8.17 -0.19 -4.91
CA ILE A 74 7.90 1.14 -4.35
C ILE A 74 9.16 2.00 -4.46
N THR A 75 9.08 3.11 -5.21
CA THR A 75 10.24 3.96 -5.50
C THR A 75 9.95 5.43 -5.25
N ASN A 76 11.00 6.26 -5.30
CA ASN A 76 10.91 7.72 -5.15
C ASN A 76 10.16 8.15 -3.89
N VAL A 77 10.35 7.38 -2.80
CA VAL A 77 9.74 7.65 -1.50
C VAL A 77 10.17 9.04 -1.03
N ARG A 78 9.20 9.87 -0.66
CA ARG A 78 9.44 11.22 -0.13
C ARG A 78 8.45 11.57 0.96
N VAL A 79 8.92 12.25 1.99
CA VAL A 79 8.05 12.87 3.00
C VAL A 79 7.54 14.19 2.43
N ALA A 80 6.27 14.24 2.05
CA ALA A 80 5.63 15.40 1.43
C ALA A 80 5.26 16.48 2.46
N SER A 81 4.83 16.08 3.65
CA SER A 81 4.52 16.99 4.75
C SER A 81 4.60 16.29 6.11
N VAL A 82 4.73 17.08 7.17
CA VAL A 82 4.72 16.64 8.58
C VAL A 82 3.71 17.50 9.34
N ALA A 83 2.80 16.87 10.07
CA ALA A 83 1.77 17.54 10.87
C ALA A 83 1.64 16.83 12.22
N GLY A 84 2.24 17.42 13.27
CA GLY A 84 2.31 16.79 14.59
C GLY A 84 2.99 15.41 14.53
N ALA A 85 2.30 14.38 15.01
CA ALA A 85 2.76 12.99 14.99
C ALA A 85 2.51 12.26 13.65
N ALA A 86 1.83 12.90 12.70
CA ALA A 86 1.53 12.32 11.40
C ALA A 86 2.43 12.90 10.30
N SER A 87 2.77 12.09 9.30
CA SER A 87 3.49 12.54 8.11
C SER A 87 2.83 12.01 6.86
N THR A 88 2.72 12.85 5.83
CA THR A 88 2.29 12.40 4.49
C THR A 88 3.52 11.97 3.71
N VAL A 89 3.50 10.75 3.21
CA VAL A 89 4.54 10.16 2.37
C VAL A 89 3.96 9.92 0.98
N ALA A 90 4.73 10.23 -0.05
CA ALA A 90 4.40 9.90 -1.44
C ALA A 90 5.46 8.96 -1.99
N ALA A 91 5.04 8.03 -2.86
CA ALA A 91 5.93 7.12 -3.55
C ALA A 91 5.30 6.71 -4.89
N TYR A 92 6.09 6.16 -5.80
CA TYR A 92 5.57 5.53 -7.00
C TYR A 92 5.32 4.05 -6.78
N LEU A 93 4.27 3.54 -7.43
CA LEU A 93 4.02 2.12 -7.65
C LEU A 93 4.51 1.75 -9.04
N THR A 94 5.36 0.73 -9.11
CA THR A 94 5.50 -0.10 -10.31
C THR A 94 5.18 -1.54 -9.92
N LEU A 95 4.11 -2.09 -10.48
CA LEU A 95 3.73 -3.48 -10.23
C LEU A 95 4.21 -4.36 -11.38
N MET A 96 5.07 -5.32 -11.08
CA MET A 96 5.49 -6.34 -12.04
C MET A 96 4.77 -7.64 -11.75
N VAL A 97 4.36 -8.36 -12.79
CA VAL A 97 3.72 -9.67 -12.67
C VAL A 97 4.42 -10.70 -13.54
N THR A 98 4.57 -11.92 -13.03
CA THR A 98 5.04 -13.08 -13.78
C THR A 98 3.90 -14.06 -13.95
N VAL A 99 3.60 -14.40 -15.21
CA VAL A 99 2.61 -15.41 -15.60
C VAL A 99 3.27 -16.31 -16.63
N ASP A 100 3.19 -17.63 -16.45
CA ASP A 100 3.80 -18.63 -17.34
C ASP A 100 5.29 -18.38 -17.61
N GLY A 101 6.02 -17.93 -16.59
CA GLY A 101 7.45 -17.62 -16.67
C GLY A 101 7.80 -16.30 -17.36
N VAL A 102 6.82 -15.51 -17.80
CA VAL A 102 7.01 -14.24 -18.49
C VAL A 102 6.74 -13.06 -17.54
N LEU A 103 7.77 -12.25 -17.30
CA LEU A 103 7.69 -11.01 -16.52
C LEU A 103 7.14 -9.86 -17.37
N ARG A 104 6.15 -9.14 -16.86
CA ARG A 104 5.58 -7.95 -17.50
C ARG A 104 5.15 -6.88 -16.49
N PRO A 105 5.20 -5.59 -16.84
CA PRO A 105 4.53 -4.55 -16.07
C PRO A 105 3.02 -4.81 -16.05
N ARG A 106 2.39 -4.63 -14.89
CA ARG A 106 0.92 -4.75 -14.72
C ARG A 106 0.26 -3.39 -14.61
N CYS A 107 0.77 -2.53 -13.74
CA CYS A 107 0.30 -1.16 -13.60
C CYS A 107 1.38 -0.28 -12.98
N THR A 108 1.21 1.03 -13.16
CA THR A 108 1.94 2.07 -12.45
C THR A 108 0.97 3.00 -11.74
N GLY A 109 1.47 3.77 -10.80
CA GLY A 109 0.68 4.76 -10.11
C GLY A 109 1.46 5.51 -9.05
N THR A 110 0.74 6.29 -8.26
CA THR A 110 1.28 7.03 -7.12
C THR A 110 0.60 6.55 -5.85
N TYR A 111 1.42 6.16 -4.88
CA TYR A 111 0.97 5.99 -3.51
C TYR A 111 0.98 7.31 -2.75
N ARG A 112 -0.02 7.48 -1.89
CA ARG A 112 -0.02 8.42 -0.78
C ARG A 112 -0.27 7.66 0.50
N PHE A 113 0.61 7.83 1.48
CA PHE A 113 0.47 7.27 2.82
C PHE A 113 0.39 8.41 3.84
N VAL A 114 -0.49 8.28 4.82
CA VAL A 114 -0.38 9.01 6.09
C VAL A 114 0.15 8.00 7.10
N VAL A 115 1.37 8.24 7.59
CA VAL A 115 2.00 7.42 8.62
C VAL A 115 1.92 8.15 9.95
N ARG A 116 1.70 7.40 11.01
CA ARG A 116 1.65 7.90 12.39
C ARG A 116 2.49 7.00 13.28
N GLU A 117 3.31 7.63 14.11
CA GLU A 117 4.14 6.94 15.10
C GLU A 117 3.46 6.98 16.47
N GLU A 118 3.30 5.82 17.09
CA GLU A 118 2.75 5.67 18.44
C GLU A 118 3.45 4.51 19.15
N GLY A 119 3.92 4.73 20.37
CA GLY A 119 4.60 3.67 21.14
C GLY A 119 5.90 3.14 20.53
N GLY A 120 6.55 3.90 19.65
CA GLY A 120 7.74 3.47 18.91
C GLY A 120 7.45 2.62 17.66
N GLU A 121 6.18 2.45 17.30
CA GLU A 121 5.76 1.78 16.08
C GLU A 121 5.25 2.79 15.06
N LEU A 122 5.71 2.65 13.82
CA LEU A 122 5.23 3.42 12.68
C LEU A 122 4.27 2.56 11.87
N ARG A 123 3.03 3.01 11.68
CA ARG A 123 2.02 2.33 10.87
C ARG A 123 1.24 3.32 10.02
N PHE A 124 0.49 2.81 9.03
CA PHE A 124 -0.43 3.59 8.22
C PHE A 124 -1.67 3.97 9.02
N ASP A 125 -1.98 5.25 9.03
CA ASP A 125 -3.29 5.81 9.41
C ASP A 125 -4.20 5.91 8.18
N GLU A 126 -3.61 6.17 7.01
CA GLU A 126 -4.29 6.16 5.72
C GLU A 126 -3.30 5.69 4.66
N SER A 127 -3.79 4.95 3.67
CA SER A 127 -3.06 4.76 2.42
C SER A 127 -4.01 4.83 1.23
N SER A 128 -3.52 5.36 0.13
CA SER A 128 -4.22 5.36 -1.14
C SER A 128 -3.26 5.15 -2.29
N VAL A 129 -3.79 4.57 -3.36
CA VAL A 129 -3.09 4.46 -4.63
C VAL A 129 -3.95 5.04 -5.74
N THR A 130 -3.36 5.93 -6.52
CA THR A 130 -3.94 6.41 -7.78
C THR A 130 -3.21 5.72 -8.92
N LEU A 131 -3.95 5.06 -9.80
CA LEU A 131 -3.41 4.28 -10.91
C LEU A 131 -3.35 5.12 -12.18
N ASP A 132 -2.29 4.96 -12.96
CA ASP A 132 -2.12 5.69 -14.22
C ASP A 132 -2.91 5.04 -15.38
N GLY A 133 -3.28 3.76 -15.24
CA GLY A 133 -3.98 2.98 -16.25
C GLY A 133 -4.95 1.97 -15.66
N ALA A 134 -5.69 1.28 -16.53
CA ALA A 134 -6.58 0.19 -16.13
C ALA A 134 -5.80 -1.01 -15.57
N PHE A 135 -6.43 -1.75 -14.65
CA PHE A 135 -5.94 -3.01 -14.10
C PHE A 135 -6.15 -4.15 -15.11
#